data_AF-A0A7Y9TKZ8-F1
#
_entry.id   AF-A0A7Y9TKZ8-F1
#
_cell.length_a   1.000
_cell.length_b   1.000
_cell.length_c   1.000
_cell.angle_alpha   90.00
_cell.angle_beta   90.00
_cell.angle_gamma   90.00
#
_symmetry.space_group_name_H-M   'P 1'
#
loop_
_entity.id
_entity.type
_entity.pdbx_description
1 polymer ?
#
loop_
_entity_poly.entity_id
_entity_poly.type
_entity_poly.pdbx_seq_one_letter_code
_entity_poly.pdbx_strand_id
1 'polypeptide(L)'
;MSVAPDGLDELRDSLPILAKLLGETVRWVHPDVFRAMPLWYPETARGEPEFNAAYDKQRMLNGNLRAEANIFAGRALMKAMGLRKRPPNWAVCHIWGYDDPKFGSKGNVVRDRRFYSCVGNMVLVPSPLKGLTDHIPEVRLMLRTCAYHLYGWLCEHDDLSSSNDLEQIRQGLIPKDYPADWPVKKSDVLPRNVMHPDNWVWNEIGKRKERIKSELKTCGALYPREAIVSALRFWKVDWI
;
A
#
# COMPACT_ATOMS: atom_id res chain seq x y z
N MET A 1 6.09 -38.53 -18.86
CA MET A 1 5.95 -37.91 -17.53
C MET A 1 4.69 -37.08 -17.54
N SER A 2 3.77 -37.25 -16.59
CA SER A 2 2.62 -36.37 -16.45
C SER A 2 3.07 -35.01 -15.92
N VAL A 3 2.71 -33.93 -16.60
CA VAL A 3 2.94 -32.56 -16.14
C VAL A 3 1.69 -32.13 -15.37
N ALA A 4 1.86 -31.68 -14.13
CA ALA A 4 0.76 -31.09 -13.38
C ALA A 4 0.34 -29.76 -14.04
N PRO A 5 -0.96 -29.44 -14.08
CA PRO A 5 -1.43 -28.16 -14.60
C PRO A 5 -0.94 -26.98 -13.75
N ASP A 6 -0.97 -25.79 -14.33
CA ASP A 6 -0.61 -24.57 -13.61
C ASP A 6 -1.62 -24.31 -12.46
N GLY A 7 -1.10 -23.96 -11.28
CA GLY A 7 -1.94 -23.78 -10.10
C GLY A 7 -2.91 -22.60 -10.18
N LEU A 8 -2.64 -21.59 -11.04
CA LEU A 8 -3.58 -20.49 -11.28
C LEU A 8 -4.71 -20.91 -12.22
N ASP A 9 -4.42 -21.78 -13.20
CA ASP A 9 -5.45 -22.33 -14.08
C ASP A 9 -6.47 -23.16 -13.28
N GLU A 10 -6.01 -23.92 -12.27
CA GLU A 10 -6.87 -24.66 -11.33
C GLU A 10 -7.79 -23.75 -10.49
N LEU A 11 -7.40 -22.48 -10.28
CA LEU A 11 -8.19 -21.52 -9.51
C LEU A 11 -9.14 -20.67 -10.36
N ARG A 12 -9.07 -20.76 -11.69
CA ARG A 12 -9.80 -19.87 -12.61
C ARG A 12 -11.31 -19.92 -12.40
N ASP A 13 -11.89 -21.10 -12.23
CA ASP A 13 -13.34 -21.26 -12.01
C ASP A 13 -13.78 -20.85 -10.59
N SER A 14 -12.82 -20.76 -9.65
CA SER A 14 -13.06 -20.30 -8.28
C SER A 14 -12.98 -18.78 -8.12
N LEU A 15 -12.52 -18.05 -9.15
CA LEU A 15 -12.38 -16.59 -9.10
C LEU A 15 -13.62 -15.85 -8.57
N PRO A 16 -14.87 -16.19 -8.96
CA PRO A 16 -16.04 -15.47 -8.44
C PRO A 16 -16.20 -15.61 -6.91
N ILE A 17 -15.91 -16.78 -6.36
CA ILE A 17 -15.99 -17.04 -4.92
C ILE A 17 -14.84 -16.33 -4.20
N LEU A 18 -13.63 -16.36 -4.78
CA LEU A 18 -12.46 -15.66 -4.23
C LEU A 18 -12.68 -14.14 -4.21
N ALA A 19 -13.23 -13.57 -5.29
CA ALA A 19 -13.56 -12.17 -5.39
C ALA A 19 -14.61 -11.77 -4.34
N LYS A 20 -15.66 -12.57 -4.15
CA LYS A 20 -16.65 -12.36 -3.09
C LYS A 20 -16.00 -12.35 -1.69
N LEU A 21 -15.15 -13.34 -1.38
CA LEU A 21 -14.44 -13.39 -0.10
C LEU A 21 -13.55 -12.17 0.12
N LEU A 22 -12.87 -11.68 -0.92
CA LEU A 22 -12.08 -10.45 -0.86
C LEU A 22 -12.98 -9.23 -0.61
N GLY A 23 -14.10 -9.12 -1.32
CA GLY A 23 -15.09 -8.05 -1.13
C GLY A 23 -15.56 -7.95 0.32
N GLU A 24 -15.89 -9.10 0.91
CA GLU A 24 -16.39 -9.21 2.28
C GLU A 24 -15.33 -8.99 3.38
N THR A 25 -14.05 -9.15 3.07
CA THR A 25 -13.00 -9.20 4.10
C THR A 25 -11.92 -8.13 3.99
N VAL A 26 -11.57 -7.68 2.78
CA VAL A 26 -10.53 -6.66 2.60
C VAL A 26 -10.96 -5.34 3.27
N ARG A 27 -10.08 -4.79 4.10
CA ARG A 27 -10.30 -3.51 4.78
C ARG A 27 -9.54 -2.40 4.08
N TRP A 28 -10.21 -1.26 3.96
CA TRP A 28 -9.71 -0.08 3.25
C TRP A 28 -9.55 1.10 4.22
N VAL A 29 -8.60 1.98 3.92
CA VAL A 29 -8.47 3.27 4.62
C VAL A 29 -9.57 4.21 4.12
N HIS A 30 -10.15 5.01 5.01
CA HIS A 30 -11.14 6.01 4.60
C HIS A 30 -10.53 7.04 3.62
N PRO A 31 -11.24 7.44 2.55
CA PRO A 31 -10.69 8.36 1.56
C PRO A 31 -10.30 9.72 2.15
N ASP A 32 -11.00 10.22 3.17
CA ASP A 32 -10.65 11.46 3.89
C ASP A 32 -9.30 11.35 4.60
N VAL A 33 -8.99 10.19 5.18
CA VAL A 33 -7.69 9.92 5.82
C VAL A 33 -6.60 9.88 4.76
N PHE A 34 -6.86 9.23 3.62
CA PHE A 34 -5.93 9.21 2.49
C PHE A 34 -5.65 10.63 1.97
N ARG A 35 -6.69 11.47 1.78
CA ARG A 35 -6.51 12.87 1.34
C ARG A 35 -5.72 13.70 2.34
N ALA A 36 -5.96 13.52 3.63
CA ALA A 36 -5.27 14.27 4.67
C ALA A 36 -3.80 13.85 4.83
N MET A 37 -3.50 12.56 4.63
CA MET A 37 -2.17 11.99 4.82
C MET A 37 -1.96 10.72 3.96
N PRO A 38 -1.63 10.87 2.66
CA PRO A 38 -1.46 9.73 1.78
C PRO A 38 -0.17 8.97 2.12
N LEU A 39 0.91 9.69 2.45
CA LEU A 39 2.24 9.14 2.73
C LEU A 39 2.66 9.36 4.18
N TRP A 40 2.94 8.28 4.92
CA TRP A 40 3.19 8.37 6.37
C TRP A 40 4.67 8.38 6.78
N TYR A 41 5.51 7.67 6.03
CA TYR A 41 6.93 7.47 6.33
C TYR A 41 7.76 7.70 5.06
N PRO A 42 7.93 8.95 4.61
CA PRO A 42 8.75 9.29 3.43
C PRO A 42 10.26 9.02 3.65
N GLU A 43 10.67 8.89 4.90
CA GLU A 43 12.07 8.72 5.30
C GLU A 43 12.61 7.30 5.12
N THR A 44 11.81 6.35 4.64
CA THR A 44 12.28 4.99 4.34
C THR A 44 11.47 4.33 3.21
N ALA A 45 11.99 3.22 2.67
CA ALA A 45 11.33 2.35 1.71
C ALA A 45 11.82 0.90 1.88
N ARG A 46 11.15 -0.09 1.26
CA ARG A 46 11.55 -1.50 1.39
C ARG A 46 13.00 -1.70 0.95
N GLY A 47 13.80 -2.36 1.78
CA GLY A 47 15.20 -2.66 1.50
C GLY A 47 16.17 -1.52 1.78
N GLU A 48 15.70 -0.33 2.15
CA GLU A 48 16.56 0.76 2.60
C GLU A 48 17.19 0.46 3.96
N PRO A 49 18.39 0.98 4.25
CA PRO A 49 18.99 0.96 5.57
C PRO A 49 18.03 1.38 6.70
N GLU A 50 18.01 0.61 7.79
CA GLU A 50 17.38 1.06 9.03
C GLU A 50 18.34 1.93 9.84
N PHE A 51 17.90 3.09 10.31
CA PHE A 51 18.68 3.98 11.17
C PHE A 51 18.13 4.04 12.60
N ASN A 52 18.95 4.49 13.54
CA ASN A 52 18.46 4.87 14.87
C ASN A 52 17.58 6.13 14.79
N ALA A 53 16.94 6.52 15.91
CA ALA A 53 16.04 7.66 15.94
C ALA A 53 16.71 8.99 15.56
N ALA A 54 18.01 9.13 15.83
CA ALA A 54 18.78 10.32 15.52
C ALA A 54 19.21 10.39 14.05
N TYR A 55 19.12 9.30 13.27
CA TYR A 55 19.68 9.23 11.91
C TYR A 55 21.17 9.63 11.84
N ASP A 56 21.95 9.18 12.82
CA ASP A 56 23.42 9.30 12.84
C ASP A 56 24.13 7.94 12.71
N LYS A 57 23.40 6.83 12.87
CA LYS A 57 23.95 5.48 12.80
C LYS A 57 22.96 4.49 12.21
N GLN A 58 23.45 3.66 11.28
CA GLN A 58 22.70 2.52 10.75
C GLN A 58 22.61 1.40 11.80
N ARG A 59 21.45 0.76 11.89
CA ARG A 59 21.19 -0.33 12.82
C ARG A 59 21.76 -1.65 12.31
N MET A 60 22.23 -2.45 13.25
CA MET A 60 22.76 -3.78 13.00
C MET A 60 21.98 -4.83 13.80
N LEU A 61 21.92 -6.05 13.29
CA LEU A 61 21.44 -7.24 13.99
C LEU A 61 22.39 -8.40 13.69
N ASN A 62 22.98 -8.99 14.73
CA ASN A 62 23.93 -10.10 14.61
C ASN A 62 25.08 -9.83 13.62
N GLY A 63 25.65 -8.62 13.65
CA GLY A 63 26.74 -8.20 12.76
C GLY A 63 26.31 -7.78 11.35
N ASN A 64 25.03 -7.98 10.98
CA ASN A 64 24.52 -7.60 9.66
C ASN A 64 23.78 -6.27 9.71
N LEU A 65 23.94 -5.48 8.65
CA LEU A 65 23.19 -4.23 8.45
C LEU A 65 21.70 -4.55 8.29
N ARG A 66 20.86 -3.86 9.07
CA ARG A 66 19.41 -4.00 8.96
C ARG A 66 18.90 -3.19 7.78
N ALA A 67 17.88 -3.76 7.13
CA ALA A 67 17.14 -3.12 6.05
C ALA A 67 15.64 -3.21 6.33
N GLU A 68 14.89 -2.23 5.84
CA GLU A 68 13.47 -2.10 6.09
C GLU A 68 12.65 -3.21 5.44
N ALA A 69 11.91 -3.96 6.27
CA ALA A 69 11.21 -5.19 5.89
C ALA A 69 9.67 -5.07 5.88
N ASN A 70 9.11 -3.91 5.54
CA ASN A 70 7.66 -3.58 5.59
C ASN A 70 7.10 -3.19 6.96
N ILE A 71 7.95 -2.88 7.92
CA ILE A 71 7.56 -2.49 9.28
C ILE A 71 6.82 -1.14 9.23
N PHE A 72 7.37 -0.14 8.53
CA PHE A 72 6.79 1.19 8.45
C PHE A 72 5.57 1.26 7.54
N ALA A 73 5.53 0.50 6.44
CA ALA A 73 4.33 0.33 5.63
C ALA A 73 3.17 -0.24 6.47
N GLY A 74 3.43 -1.32 7.22
CA GLY A 74 2.44 -1.88 8.13
C GLY A 74 1.99 -0.89 9.20
N ARG A 75 2.93 -0.15 9.80
CA ARG A 75 2.61 0.88 10.81
C ARG A 75 1.75 2.01 10.23
N ALA A 76 2.04 2.45 9.01
CA ALA A 76 1.27 3.49 8.31
C ALA A 76 -0.18 3.06 8.16
N LEU A 77 -0.40 1.86 7.63
CA LEU A 77 -1.75 1.34 7.43
C LEU A 77 -2.51 1.21 8.75
N MET A 78 -1.87 0.70 9.81
CA MET A 78 -2.52 0.55 11.11
C MET A 78 -2.96 1.90 11.66
N LYS A 79 -2.09 2.92 11.63
CA LYS A 79 -2.45 4.26 12.09
C LYS A 79 -3.58 4.88 11.26
N ALA A 80 -3.52 4.75 9.94
CA ALA A 80 -4.56 5.25 9.05
C ALA A 80 -5.92 4.55 9.23
N MET A 81 -5.94 3.32 9.74
CA MET A 81 -7.15 2.56 10.04
C MET A 81 -7.65 2.70 11.48
N GLY A 82 -7.02 3.51 12.34
CA GLY A 82 -7.40 3.62 13.74
C GLY A 82 -6.92 2.45 14.62
N LEU A 83 -5.95 1.67 14.15
CA LEU A 83 -5.46 0.47 14.82
C LEU A 83 -4.10 0.73 15.49
N ARG A 84 -3.99 0.36 16.77
CA ARG A 84 -2.71 0.46 17.51
C ARG A 84 -1.68 -0.57 17.04
N LYS A 85 -2.14 -1.75 16.63
CA LYS A 85 -1.33 -2.86 16.14
C LYS A 85 -2.13 -3.70 15.16
N ARG A 86 -1.43 -4.46 14.32
CA ARG A 86 -2.06 -5.42 13.41
C ARG A 86 -2.79 -6.52 14.20
N PRO A 87 -4.09 -6.75 13.96
CA PRO A 87 -4.80 -7.85 14.61
C PRO A 87 -4.25 -9.23 14.17
N PRO A 88 -4.46 -10.29 14.96
CA PRO A 88 -4.07 -11.66 14.59
C PRO A 88 -4.72 -12.08 13.26
N ASN A 89 -4.00 -12.85 12.45
CA ASN A 89 -4.48 -13.39 11.16
C ASN A 89 -4.81 -12.35 10.09
N TRP A 90 -4.23 -11.14 10.20
CA TRP A 90 -4.26 -10.13 9.15
C TRP A 90 -2.86 -9.84 8.61
N ALA A 91 -2.81 -9.52 7.32
CA ALA A 91 -1.61 -9.13 6.60
C ALA A 91 -1.82 -7.77 5.91
N VAL A 92 -0.73 -7.02 5.79
CA VAL A 92 -0.69 -5.80 4.98
C VAL A 92 -0.19 -6.18 3.60
N CYS A 93 -0.93 -5.81 2.57
CA CYS A 93 -0.56 -6.06 1.19
C CYS A 93 -0.46 -4.73 0.43
N HIS A 94 0.61 -4.57 -0.34
CA HIS A 94 0.69 -3.52 -1.35
C HIS A 94 -0.05 -3.97 -2.61
N ILE A 95 -0.84 -3.08 -3.22
CA ILE A 95 -1.60 -3.41 -4.45
C ILE A 95 -0.80 -3.07 -5.72
N TRP A 96 0.13 -2.11 -5.62
CA TRP A 96 1.20 -1.81 -6.57
C TRP A 96 2.53 -2.16 -5.91
N GLY A 97 3.02 -3.38 -6.14
CA GLY A 97 4.20 -3.88 -5.43
C GLY A 97 4.96 -4.97 -6.15
N TYR A 98 4.29 -5.82 -6.91
CA TYR A 98 4.90 -6.81 -7.80
C TYR A 98 4.05 -6.89 -9.05
N ASP A 99 4.66 -6.72 -10.22
CA ASP A 99 4.02 -6.90 -11.53
C ASP A 99 4.73 -7.92 -12.41
N ASP A 100 5.71 -8.64 -11.86
CA ASP A 100 6.42 -9.68 -12.59
C ASP A 100 5.82 -11.07 -12.29
N PRO A 101 5.23 -11.77 -13.28
CA PRO A 101 4.72 -13.13 -13.16
C PRO A 101 5.78 -14.14 -12.70
N LYS A 102 7.07 -13.84 -12.90
CA LYS A 102 8.20 -14.69 -12.52
C LYS A 102 8.79 -14.35 -11.15
N PHE A 103 8.25 -13.36 -10.44
CA PHE A 103 8.78 -12.85 -9.17
C PHE A 103 10.26 -12.42 -9.22
N GLY A 104 10.80 -12.15 -10.42
CA GLY A 104 12.20 -11.75 -10.62
C GLY A 104 12.42 -10.25 -10.38
N SER A 105 11.41 -9.42 -10.63
CA SER A 105 11.44 -7.99 -10.32
C SER A 105 11.37 -7.76 -8.81
N LYS A 106 12.25 -6.91 -8.28
CA LYS A 106 12.40 -6.70 -6.84
C LYS A 106 11.30 -5.83 -6.20
N GLY A 107 10.16 -5.67 -6.88
CA GLY A 107 9.06 -4.81 -6.47
C GLY A 107 9.49 -3.35 -6.34
N ASN A 108 9.75 -2.69 -7.46
CA ASN A 108 10.37 -1.36 -7.45
C ASN A 108 9.46 -0.28 -6.84
N VAL A 109 8.14 -0.41 -7.01
CA VAL A 109 7.16 0.50 -6.38
C VAL A 109 7.31 0.57 -4.86
N VAL A 110 7.52 -0.57 -4.19
CA VAL A 110 7.69 -0.62 -2.73
C VAL A 110 9.09 -0.21 -2.26
N ARG A 111 10.04 -0.05 -3.19
CA ARG A 111 11.37 0.52 -2.94
C ARG A 111 11.40 2.03 -3.16
N ASP A 112 10.34 2.58 -3.75
CA ASP A 112 10.15 4.01 -3.89
C ASP A 112 9.44 4.59 -2.66
N ARG A 113 10.09 5.58 -2.05
CA ARG A 113 9.61 6.33 -0.86
C ARG A 113 8.26 7.00 -1.11
N ARG A 114 7.95 7.36 -2.36
CA ARG A 114 6.66 7.94 -2.75
C ARG A 114 5.50 6.98 -2.52
N PHE A 115 5.72 5.68 -2.73
CA PHE A 115 4.62 4.69 -2.77
C PHE A 115 4.70 3.63 -1.67
N TYR A 116 5.86 3.48 -1.02
CA TYR A 116 6.11 2.46 -0.01
C TYR A 116 5.16 2.53 1.20
N SER A 117 5.06 3.70 1.84
CA SER A 117 4.17 3.93 2.98
C SER A 117 2.90 4.70 2.59
N CYS A 118 2.55 4.64 1.30
CA CYS A 118 1.31 5.20 0.78
C CYS A 118 0.13 4.32 1.19
N VAL A 119 -0.81 4.87 1.95
CA VAL A 119 -1.95 4.09 2.47
C VAL A 119 -2.99 3.77 1.42
N GLY A 120 -3.06 4.54 0.34
CA GLY A 120 -3.87 4.21 -0.85
C GLY A 120 -3.27 3.07 -1.68
N ASN A 121 -1.99 2.74 -1.47
CA ASN A 121 -1.32 1.59 -2.09
C ASN A 121 -1.41 0.33 -1.21
N MET A 122 -2.18 0.33 -0.11
CA MET A 122 -2.20 -0.78 0.83
C MET A 122 -3.60 -1.17 1.25
N VAL A 123 -3.78 -2.47 1.47
CA VAL A 123 -4.98 -3.04 2.07
C VAL A 123 -4.62 -3.94 3.25
N LEU A 124 -5.57 -4.08 4.18
CA LEU A 124 -5.49 -5.07 5.24
C LEU A 124 -6.36 -6.26 4.82
N VAL A 125 -5.74 -7.43 4.68
CA VAL A 125 -6.36 -8.65 4.16
C VAL A 125 -6.18 -9.79 5.16
N PRO A 126 -7.14 -10.72 5.30
CA PRO A 126 -6.91 -11.95 6.06
C PRO A 126 -5.65 -12.68 5.55
N SER A 127 -4.77 -13.10 6.46
CA SER A 127 -3.49 -13.72 6.11
C SER A 127 -3.62 -14.90 5.12
N PRO A 128 -4.64 -15.79 5.22
CA PRO A 128 -4.82 -16.86 4.24
C PRO A 128 -5.10 -16.36 2.81
N LEU A 129 -5.71 -15.18 2.65
CA LEU A 129 -6.04 -14.61 1.34
C LEU A 129 -4.89 -13.78 0.75
N LYS A 130 -3.83 -13.51 1.51
CA LYS A 130 -2.66 -12.74 1.05
C LYS A 130 -2.04 -13.33 -0.22
N GLY A 131 -1.97 -14.66 -0.33
CA GLY A 131 -1.44 -15.30 -1.53
C GLY A 131 -2.23 -14.92 -2.79
N LEU A 132 -3.55 -14.78 -2.67
CA LEU A 132 -4.40 -14.38 -3.80
C LEU A 132 -4.07 -12.96 -4.27
N THR A 133 -3.82 -12.04 -3.32
CA THR A 133 -3.51 -10.65 -3.62
C THR A 133 -2.12 -10.46 -4.21
N ASP A 134 -1.19 -11.37 -3.95
CA ASP A 134 0.16 -11.32 -4.52
C ASP A 134 0.27 -12.04 -5.87
N HIS A 135 -0.47 -13.14 -6.06
CA HIS A 135 -0.21 -14.09 -7.15
C HIS A 135 -1.28 -14.12 -8.24
N ILE A 136 -2.53 -13.74 -7.97
CA ILE A 136 -3.61 -13.78 -8.97
C ILE A 136 -3.74 -12.41 -9.65
N PRO A 137 -3.42 -12.26 -10.95
CA PRO A 137 -3.50 -10.98 -11.65
C PRO A 137 -4.88 -10.33 -11.61
N GLU A 138 -5.94 -11.11 -11.77
CA GLU A 138 -7.33 -10.66 -11.75
C GLU A 138 -7.69 -10.04 -10.39
N VAL A 139 -7.24 -10.65 -9.28
CA VAL A 139 -7.42 -10.11 -7.94
C VAL A 139 -6.68 -8.78 -7.77
N ARG A 140 -5.43 -8.69 -8.25
CA ARG A 140 -4.67 -7.43 -8.21
C ARG A 140 -5.39 -6.33 -8.99
N LEU A 141 -5.89 -6.65 -10.18
CA LEU A 141 -6.64 -5.71 -11.01
C LEU A 141 -7.92 -5.23 -10.31
N MET A 142 -8.68 -6.12 -9.64
CA MET A 142 -9.84 -5.72 -8.84
C MET A 142 -9.46 -4.76 -7.71
N LEU A 143 -8.41 -5.07 -6.94
CA LEU A 143 -7.94 -4.22 -5.84
C LEU A 143 -7.49 -2.84 -6.34
N ARG A 144 -6.74 -2.80 -7.45
CA ARG A 144 -6.29 -1.55 -8.10
C ARG A 144 -7.46 -0.72 -8.59
N THR A 145 -8.46 -1.36 -9.20
CA THR A 145 -9.71 -0.72 -9.66
C THR A 145 -10.48 -0.12 -8.49
N CYS A 146 -10.64 -0.87 -7.39
CA CYS A 146 -11.25 -0.36 -6.15
C CYS A 146 -10.50 0.84 -5.58
N ALA A 147 -9.16 0.76 -5.46
CA ALA A 147 -8.35 1.87 -4.98
C ALA A 147 -8.49 3.12 -5.87
N TYR A 148 -8.56 2.95 -7.20
CA TYR A 148 -8.78 4.05 -8.12
C TYR A 148 -10.13 4.74 -7.89
N HIS A 149 -11.21 3.99 -7.80
CA HIS A 149 -12.53 4.57 -7.61
C HIS A 149 -12.71 5.15 -6.19
N LEU A 150 -12.10 4.54 -5.18
CA LEU A 150 -12.17 4.99 -3.79
C LEU A 150 -11.33 6.25 -3.52
N TYR A 151 -10.10 6.30 -4.04
CA TYR A 151 -9.14 7.36 -3.75
C TYR A 151 -8.96 8.36 -4.88
N GLY A 152 -9.46 8.07 -6.08
CA GLY A 152 -9.18 8.85 -7.28
C GLY A 152 -7.71 8.81 -7.71
N TRP A 153 -6.97 7.77 -7.29
CA TRP A 153 -5.52 7.67 -7.45
C TRP A 153 -5.11 6.37 -8.13
N LEU A 154 -4.12 6.46 -9.02
CA LEU A 154 -3.41 5.33 -9.63
C LEU A 154 -1.92 5.51 -9.41
N CYS A 155 -1.16 4.42 -9.33
CA CYS A 155 0.27 4.51 -9.11
C CYS A 155 0.98 5.11 -10.33
N GLU A 156 1.75 6.17 -10.10
CA GLU A 156 2.51 6.91 -11.12
C GLU A 156 4.00 6.55 -11.07
N HIS A 157 4.34 5.33 -10.67
CA HIS A 157 5.73 4.86 -10.68
C HIS A 157 6.17 4.58 -12.12
N ASP A 158 7.39 4.98 -12.48
CA ASP A 158 7.88 4.95 -13.87
C ASP A 158 7.89 3.53 -14.46
N ASP A 159 8.22 2.52 -13.65
CA ASP A 159 8.19 1.11 -14.07
C ASP A 159 6.79 0.59 -14.42
N LEU A 160 5.73 1.32 -14.06
CA LEU A 160 4.35 0.98 -14.42
C LEU A 160 3.87 1.72 -15.67
N SER A 161 4.67 2.62 -16.23
CA SER A 161 4.27 3.46 -17.39
C SER A 161 3.79 2.68 -18.60
N SER A 162 4.22 1.42 -18.75
CA SER A 162 3.82 0.51 -19.83
C SER A 162 2.78 -0.54 -19.39
N SER A 163 2.25 -0.43 -18.17
CA SER A 163 1.30 -1.39 -17.61
C SER A 163 -0.08 -1.23 -18.23
N ASN A 164 -0.59 -2.32 -18.82
CA ASN A 164 -1.93 -2.38 -19.41
C ASN A 164 -3.02 -2.11 -18.35
N ASP A 165 -2.81 -2.52 -17.10
CA ASP A 165 -3.75 -2.32 -16.00
C ASP A 165 -4.08 -0.83 -15.78
N LEU A 166 -3.06 0.04 -15.82
CA LEU A 166 -3.25 1.48 -15.57
C LEU A 166 -4.18 2.10 -16.61
N GLU A 167 -3.94 1.79 -17.88
CA GLU A 167 -4.72 2.34 -18.98
C GLU A 167 -6.15 1.79 -18.98
N GLN A 168 -6.31 0.49 -18.77
CA GLN A 168 -7.63 -0.14 -18.67
C GLN A 168 -8.47 0.45 -17.54
N ILE A 169 -7.89 0.61 -16.34
CA ILE A 169 -8.60 1.21 -15.21
C ILE A 169 -8.98 2.67 -15.51
N ARG A 170 -8.09 3.45 -16.13
CA ARG A 170 -8.40 4.84 -16.54
C ARG A 170 -9.56 4.92 -17.52
N GLN A 171 -9.65 3.98 -18.45
CA GLN A 171 -10.74 3.86 -19.42
C GLN A 171 -12.05 3.35 -18.80
N GLY A 172 -12.06 3.05 -17.49
CA GLY A 172 -13.27 2.63 -16.77
C GLY A 172 -13.52 1.13 -16.81
N LEU A 173 -12.49 0.31 -17.03
CA LEU A 173 -12.61 -1.14 -16.90
C LEU A 173 -13.11 -1.49 -15.49
N ILE A 174 -14.20 -2.24 -15.43
CA ILE A 174 -14.61 -2.99 -14.25
C ILE A 174 -14.27 -4.46 -14.50
N PRO A 175 -13.34 -5.06 -13.75
CA PRO A 175 -12.95 -6.44 -13.96
C PRO A 175 -14.14 -7.41 -13.85
N LYS A 176 -14.06 -8.54 -14.54
CA LYS A 176 -15.02 -9.63 -14.34
C LYS A 176 -15.03 -10.06 -12.87
N ASP A 177 -16.20 -10.39 -12.34
CA ASP A 177 -16.38 -10.84 -10.94
C ASP A 177 -16.00 -9.78 -9.88
N TYR A 178 -15.86 -8.51 -10.27
CA TYR A 178 -15.63 -7.40 -9.37
C TYR A 178 -16.69 -7.35 -8.26
N PRO A 179 -16.30 -7.23 -6.97
CA PRO A 179 -17.26 -7.22 -5.87
C PRO A 179 -18.32 -6.15 -6.04
N ALA A 180 -19.59 -6.54 -5.94
CA ALA A 180 -20.72 -5.66 -6.24
C ALA A 180 -20.86 -4.46 -5.28
N ASP A 181 -20.29 -4.56 -4.07
CA ASP A 181 -20.29 -3.51 -3.05
C ASP A 181 -19.05 -2.59 -3.12
N TRP A 182 -18.16 -2.81 -4.09
CA TRP A 182 -17.02 -1.93 -4.34
C TRP A 182 -17.38 -0.81 -5.34
N PRO A 183 -16.73 0.36 -5.24
CA PRO A 183 -17.06 1.52 -6.05
C PRO A 183 -16.69 1.30 -7.53
N VAL A 184 -17.64 1.54 -8.43
CA VAL A 184 -17.47 1.42 -9.90
C VAL A 184 -17.35 2.77 -10.62
N LYS A 185 -17.50 3.87 -9.88
CA LYS A 185 -17.32 5.26 -10.33
C LYS A 185 -16.72 6.02 -9.15
N LYS A 186 -16.24 7.25 -9.37
CA LYS A 186 -16.07 8.21 -8.26
C LYS A 186 -17.46 8.54 -7.71
N SER A 187 -18.01 7.62 -6.91
CA SER A 187 -19.28 7.77 -6.21
C SER A 187 -19.01 7.80 -4.71
N ASP A 188 -19.95 8.35 -3.96
CA ASP A 188 -19.90 8.38 -2.49
C ASP A 188 -20.11 6.99 -1.83
N VAL A 189 -20.09 5.91 -2.63
CA VAL A 189 -20.26 4.55 -2.13
C VAL A 189 -18.92 4.04 -1.62
N LEU A 190 -18.78 3.98 -0.30
CA LEU A 190 -17.64 3.34 0.36
C LEU A 190 -17.82 1.82 0.29
N PRO A 191 -16.75 1.04 0.01
CA PRO A 191 -16.75 -0.38 0.30
C PRO A 191 -17.24 -0.63 1.73
N ARG A 192 -18.01 -1.70 1.95
CA ARG A 192 -18.59 -2.06 3.27
C ARG A 192 -17.56 -2.05 4.41
N ASN A 193 -16.31 -2.33 4.06
CA ASN A 193 -15.21 -2.62 4.96
C ASN A 193 -14.20 -1.47 5.07
N VAL A 194 -14.59 -0.25 4.72
CA VAL A 194 -13.81 0.97 5.00
C VAL A 194 -13.74 1.22 6.51
N MET A 195 -12.54 1.49 7.02
CA MET A 195 -12.32 1.83 8.42
C MET A 195 -12.59 3.32 8.63
N HIS A 196 -13.71 3.65 9.27
CA HIS A 196 -14.06 5.04 9.58
C HIS A 196 -13.10 5.66 10.61
N PRO A 197 -12.59 6.88 10.37
CA PRO A 197 -11.66 7.52 11.27
C PRO A 197 -12.35 8.01 12.53
N ASP A 198 -11.65 7.90 13.65
CA ASP A 198 -12.01 8.54 14.92
C ASP A 198 -11.05 9.70 15.24
N ASN A 199 -11.25 10.36 16.39
CA ASN A 199 -10.37 11.43 16.85
C ASN A 199 -8.91 10.98 17.03
N TRP A 200 -8.67 9.68 17.28
CA TRP A 200 -7.33 9.17 17.43
C TRP A 200 -6.58 9.18 16.08
N VAL A 201 -7.23 8.80 14.98
CA VAL A 201 -6.64 8.85 13.63
C VAL A 201 -6.21 10.28 13.28
N TRP A 202 -7.08 11.26 13.49
CA TRP A 202 -6.79 12.66 13.19
C TRP A 202 -5.63 13.23 14.03
N ASN A 203 -5.56 12.86 15.31
CA ASN A 203 -4.44 13.23 16.18
C ASN A 203 -3.12 12.58 15.72
N GLU A 204 -3.14 11.31 15.30
CA GLU A 204 -1.95 10.64 14.79
C GLU A 204 -1.45 11.22 13.46
N ILE A 205 -2.36 11.70 12.59
CA ILE A 205 -2.00 12.47 11.39
C ILE A 205 -1.28 13.76 11.78
N GLY A 206 -1.87 14.54 12.70
CA GLY A 206 -1.28 15.79 13.19
C GLY A 206 0.13 15.58 13.76
N LYS A 207 0.26 14.64 14.70
CA LYS A 207 1.55 14.26 15.29
C LYS A 207 2.56 13.82 14.25
N ARG A 208 2.15 13.03 13.24
CA ARG A 208 3.11 12.55 12.23
C ARG A 208 3.56 13.69 11.33
N LYS A 209 2.68 14.59 10.92
CA LYS A 209 3.03 15.82 10.19
C LYS A 209 4.03 16.67 10.97
N GLU A 210 3.75 16.97 12.24
CA GLU A 210 4.65 17.72 13.11
C GLU A 210 6.00 17.05 13.29
N ARG A 211 5.99 15.72 13.47
CA ARG A 211 7.21 14.95 13.61
C ARG A 211 8.08 15.00 12.35
N ILE A 212 7.49 14.86 11.16
CA ILE A 212 8.23 15.02 9.89
C ILE A 212 8.85 16.41 9.80
N LYS A 213 8.07 17.47 10.10
CA LYS A 213 8.56 18.86 10.13
C LYS A 213 9.75 19.04 11.08
N SER A 214 9.68 18.43 12.26
CA SER A 214 10.75 18.47 13.27
C SER A 214 11.99 17.68 12.83
N GLU A 215 11.81 16.45 12.37
CA GLU A 215 12.89 15.56 11.91
C GLU A 215 13.68 16.18 10.73
N LEU A 216 12.99 16.85 9.79
CA LEU A 216 13.63 17.60 8.70
C LEU A 216 14.60 18.67 9.19
N LYS A 217 14.34 19.29 10.35
CA LYS A 217 15.19 20.33 10.95
C LYS A 217 16.27 19.74 11.85
N THR A 218 15.99 18.64 12.54
CA THR A 218 16.76 18.22 13.73
C THR A 218 17.53 16.92 13.56
N CYS A 219 17.14 16.01 12.66
CA CYS A 219 17.81 14.72 12.52
C CYS A 219 19.25 14.83 12.01
N GLY A 220 20.04 13.78 12.21
CA GLY A 220 21.44 13.71 11.79
C GLY A 220 21.64 13.74 10.28
N ALA A 221 22.90 13.62 9.88
CA ALA A 221 23.32 13.73 8.48
C ALA A 221 22.78 12.59 7.58
N LEU A 222 22.43 11.44 8.15
CA LEU A 222 21.90 10.30 7.38
C LEU A 222 20.38 10.40 7.14
N TYR A 223 19.72 11.46 7.63
CA TYR A 223 18.30 11.67 7.35
C TYR A 223 18.11 12.14 5.91
N PRO A 224 17.32 11.43 5.07
CA PRO A 224 17.26 11.65 3.63
C PRO A 224 16.35 12.83 3.27
N ARG A 225 16.71 14.04 3.72
CA ARG A 225 15.90 15.26 3.64
C ARG A 225 15.41 15.57 2.23
N GLU A 226 16.30 15.54 1.24
CA GLU A 226 15.95 15.86 -0.15
C GLU A 226 14.94 14.88 -0.72
N ALA A 227 15.17 13.58 -0.50
CA ALA A 227 14.25 12.53 -0.93
C ALA A 227 12.88 12.63 -0.23
N ILE A 228 12.88 12.97 1.07
CA ILE A 228 11.64 13.22 1.82
C ILE A 228 10.88 14.40 1.22
N VAL A 229 11.54 15.55 1.06
CA VAL A 229 10.89 16.75 0.50
C VAL A 229 10.37 16.49 -0.91
N SER A 230 11.11 15.75 -1.75
CA SER A 230 10.68 15.34 -3.07
C SER A 230 9.41 14.47 -3.01
N ALA A 231 9.40 13.44 -2.15
CA ALA A 231 8.25 12.57 -1.97
C ALA A 231 7.01 13.32 -1.43
N LEU A 232 7.21 14.25 -0.49
CA LEU A 232 6.12 15.07 0.06
C LEU A 232 5.54 16.03 -1.00
N ARG A 233 6.39 16.64 -1.83
CA ARG A 233 5.96 17.49 -2.96
C ARG A 233 5.16 16.71 -4.00
N PHE A 234 5.57 15.49 -4.32
CA PHE A 234 4.85 14.61 -5.23
C PHE A 234 3.37 14.46 -4.81
N TRP A 235 3.13 14.26 -3.51
CA TRP A 235 1.77 14.06 -2.97
C TRP A 235 0.93 15.33 -2.80
N LYS A 236 1.51 16.53 -3.02
CA LYS A 236 0.80 17.83 -2.98
C LYS A 236 -0.07 18.05 -1.74
N VAL A 237 0.29 17.45 -0.62
CA VAL A 237 -0.40 17.69 0.66
C VAL A 237 0.29 18.86 1.34
N ASP A 238 -0.49 19.72 2.00
CA ASP A 238 0.05 20.83 2.77
C ASP A 238 0.84 20.27 3.97
N TRP A 239 2.16 20.19 3.78
CA TRP A 239 3.14 19.65 4.73
C TRP A 239 4.00 20.73 5.37
N ILE A 240 3.93 21.97 4.90
CA ILE A 240 4.77 23.09 5.35
C ILE A 240 3.84 24.20 5.81
#